data_AF-A0A0B2PT36-F1
#
_entry.id   AF-A0A0B2PT36-F1
#
_cell.length_a   1.000
_cell.length_b   1.000
_cell.length_c   1.000
_cell.angle_alpha   90.00
_cell.angle_beta   90.00
_cell.angle_gamma   90.00
#
_symmetry.space_group_name_H-M   'P 1'
#
loop_
_entity.id
_entity.type
_entity.pdbx_description
1 polymer ?
#
loop_
_entity_poly.entity_id
_entity_poly.type
_entity_poly.pdbx_seq_one_letter_code
_entity_poly.pdbx_strand_id
1 'polypeptide(L)'
;GPSNLHVPRIVHRFDASFRVEQELRRIHGIHESVLMRFVGRDKNTTFSVDVVGPLHQRAAPTIRHHVFTIDVSEDMIQHNYQLVVLPPEASIYLIASKKYMVVDRGSGRHHKWMITMNNGPSCVADAWIHYLGDCHLKAGDEVIFFYNIDQHLWKVLYRKQVKWDDKEDEVDSP
;
A
#
# COMPACT_ATOMS: atom_id res chain seq x y z
N GLY A 1 10.71 61.90 3.86
CA GLY A 1 10.61 60.91 2.77
C GLY A 1 9.94 59.67 3.34
N PRO A 2 9.02 59.02 2.61
CA PRO A 2 8.25 57.95 3.20
C PRO A 2 9.15 56.72 3.40
N SER A 3 9.12 56.20 4.62
CA SER A 3 9.82 55.03 5.09
C SER A 3 9.35 53.80 4.29
N ASN A 4 10.27 53.11 3.63
CA ASN A 4 10.01 51.79 3.04
C ASN A 4 9.77 50.78 4.17
N LEU A 5 8.52 50.66 4.63
CA LEU A 5 8.11 49.55 5.47
C LEU A 5 8.21 48.27 4.64
N HIS A 6 9.22 47.46 4.91
CA HIS A 6 9.28 46.10 4.42
C HIS A 6 8.22 45.29 5.18
N VAL A 7 7.02 45.19 4.60
CA VAL A 7 5.94 44.35 5.16
C VAL A 7 6.40 42.89 5.03
N PRO A 8 6.59 42.14 6.13
CA PRO A 8 6.94 40.74 6.04
C PRO A 8 5.81 40.00 5.33
N ARG A 9 6.11 39.43 4.15
CA ARG A 9 5.21 38.52 3.45
C ARG A 9 5.12 37.24 4.27
N ILE A 10 4.08 37.13 5.09
CA ILE A 10 3.75 35.90 5.79
C ILE A 10 3.25 34.90 4.75
N VAL A 11 4.10 33.96 4.37
CA VAL A 11 3.71 32.81 3.56
C VAL A 11 3.19 31.76 4.52
N HIS A 12 1.87 31.59 4.58
CA HIS A 12 1.28 30.49 5.30
C HIS A 12 1.48 29.22 4.48
N ARG A 13 2.30 28.31 4.98
CA ARG A 13 2.45 26.97 4.41
C ARG A 13 1.48 26.04 5.12
N PHE A 14 0.51 25.53 4.38
CA PHE A 14 -0.39 24.49 4.84
C PHE A 14 0.07 23.17 4.23
N ASP A 15 0.44 22.21 5.07
CA ASP A 15 0.71 20.83 4.64
C ASP A 15 -0.52 20.00 5.02
N ALA A 16 -1.27 19.54 4.01
CA ALA A 16 -2.40 18.64 4.19
C ALA A 16 -2.02 17.24 3.66
N SER A 17 -2.31 16.21 4.44
CA SER A 17 -2.14 14.81 4.04
C SER A 17 -3.51 14.14 4.00
N PHE A 18 -3.93 13.75 2.80
CA PHE A 18 -5.19 13.04 2.60
C PHE A 18 -4.92 11.55 2.50
N ARG A 19 -5.74 10.74 3.18
CA ARG A 19 -5.69 9.28 3.08
C ARG A 19 -6.87 8.84 2.22
N VAL A 20 -6.57 8.13 1.14
CA VAL A 20 -7.58 7.57 0.26
C VAL A 20 -8.16 6.30 0.90
N GLU A 21 -9.49 6.20 0.99
CA GLU A 21 -10.17 5.00 1.50
C GLU A 21 -9.83 3.75 0.70
N GLN A 22 -9.90 2.60 1.34
CA GLN A 22 -9.51 1.32 0.74
C GLN A 22 -10.27 1.02 -0.55
N GLU A 23 -11.59 1.21 -0.55
CA GLU A 23 -12.44 0.95 -1.70
C GLU A 23 -12.09 1.86 -2.88
N LEU A 24 -11.90 3.16 -2.62
CA LEU A 24 -11.50 4.12 -3.65
C LEU A 24 -10.13 3.77 -4.23
N ARG A 25 -9.17 3.31 -3.41
CA ARG A 25 -7.87 2.83 -3.93
C ARG A 25 -8.04 1.64 -4.88
N ARG A 26 -8.93 0.69 -4.58
CA ARG A 26 -9.17 -0.47 -5.43
C ARG A 26 -9.80 -0.08 -6.76
N ILE A 27 -10.86 0.73 -6.71
CA ILE A 27 -11.56 1.22 -7.90
C ILE A 27 -10.60 1.93 -8.86
N HIS A 28 -9.64 2.70 -8.31
CA HIS A 28 -8.71 3.49 -9.10
C HIS A 28 -7.33 2.85 -9.32
N GLY A 29 -7.11 1.59 -8.90
CA GLY A 29 -5.83 0.89 -9.09
C GLY A 29 -4.65 1.52 -8.33
N ILE A 30 -4.92 2.15 -7.18
CA ILE A 30 -3.90 2.81 -6.35
C ILE A 30 -3.28 1.77 -5.40
N HIS A 31 -2.27 1.06 -5.91
CA HIS A 31 -1.57 0.03 -5.14
C HIS A 31 -0.46 0.59 -4.25
N GLU A 32 0.14 1.72 -4.63
CA GLU A 32 1.16 2.42 -3.84
C GLU A 32 0.58 3.65 -3.14
N SER A 33 1.09 3.98 -1.95
CA SER A 33 0.65 5.18 -1.24
C SER A 33 1.01 6.44 -2.06
N VAL A 34 0.03 7.30 -2.29
CA VAL A 34 0.23 8.59 -2.96
C VAL A 34 0.30 9.69 -1.89
N LEU A 35 1.40 10.45 -1.88
CA LEU A 35 1.47 11.70 -1.12
C LEU A 35 1.16 12.85 -2.07
N MET A 36 0.01 13.49 -1.89
CA MET A 36 -0.31 14.74 -2.57
C MET A 36 0.03 15.90 -1.65
N ARG A 37 0.86 16.83 -2.13
CA ARG A 37 1.21 18.05 -1.41
C ARG A 37 0.55 19.24 -2.11
N PHE A 38 -0.36 19.90 -1.42
CA PHE A 38 -0.98 21.13 -1.87
C PHE A 38 -0.27 22.30 -1.20
N VAL A 39 0.04 23.35 -1.98
CA VAL A 39 0.66 24.57 -1.46
C VAL A 39 -0.22 25.75 -1.84
N GLY A 40 -0.96 26.25 -0.87
CA GLY A 40 -1.80 27.44 -1.01
C GLY A 40 -1.06 28.67 -0.51
N ARG A 41 -1.32 29.83 -1.13
CA ARG A 41 -0.71 31.10 -0.71
C ARG A 41 -1.53 31.77 0.41
N ASP A 42 -2.81 31.45 0.51
CA ASP A 42 -3.73 31.99 1.49
C ASP A 42 -4.82 30.98 1.87
N LYS A 43 -5.62 31.33 2.88
CA LYS A 43 -6.72 30.52 3.42
C LYS A 43 -7.93 30.41 2.48
N ASN A 44 -7.96 31.17 1.39
CA ASN A 44 -9.04 31.15 0.40
C ASN A 44 -8.68 30.27 -0.81
N THR A 45 -7.56 29.55 -0.75
CA THR A 45 -7.14 28.65 -1.82
C THR A 45 -7.92 27.33 -1.73
N THR A 46 -8.81 27.08 -2.69
CA THR A 46 -9.51 25.80 -2.85
C THR A 46 -8.73 24.87 -3.77
N PHE A 47 -8.56 23.62 -3.36
CA PHE A 47 -7.99 22.56 -4.20
C PHE A 47 -9.08 21.55 -4.55
N SER A 48 -9.24 21.28 -5.84
CA SER A 48 -10.06 20.17 -6.33
C SER A 48 -9.13 19.04 -6.74
N VAL A 49 -9.43 17.81 -6.30
CA VAL A 49 -8.63 16.62 -6.58
C VAL A 49 -9.50 15.61 -7.30
N ASP A 50 -9.24 15.43 -8.59
CA ASP A 50 -9.87 14.38 -9.38
C ASP A 50 -8.93 13.18 -9.46
N VAL A 51 -9.37 12.04 -8.93
CA VAL A 51 -8.64 10.78 -9.06
C VAL A 51 -9.10 10.10 -10.36
N VAL A 52 -8.36 10.34 -11.43
CA VAL A 52 -8.56 9.62 -12.69
C VAL A 52 -7.78 8.31 -12.60
N GLY A 53 -8.43 7.18 -12.90
CA GLY A 53 -7.75 5.89 -13.00
C GLY A 53 -6.59 5.93 -14.00
N PRO A 54 -5.69 4.94 -14.01
CA PRO A 54 -4.48 4.97 -14.83
C PRO A 54 -4.82 5.23 -16.31
N LEU A 55 -4.55 6.46 -16.76
CA LEU A 55 -4.45 6.76 -18.19
C LEU A 55 -3.30 5.89 -18.71
N HIS A 56 -3.49 5.23 -19.86
CA HIS A 56 -2.51 4.33 -20.46
C HIS A 56 -1.23 5.08 -20.89
N GLN A 57 -0.46 5.58 -19.92
CA GLN A 57 0.73 6.38 -20.12
C GLN A 57 1.92 5.53 -19.72
N ARG A 58 2.63 5.11 -20.76
CA ARG A 58 3.85 4.32 -20.75
C ARG A 58 5.00 5.17 -20.19
N ALA A 59 5.00 5.42 -18.88
CA ALA A 59 6.18 5.96 -18.19
C ALA A 59 7.19 4.82 -18.03
N ALA A 60 8.46 5.08 -18.36
CA ALA A 60 9.54 4.10 -18.28
C ALA A 60 9.52 3.41 -16.90
N PRO A 61 9.32 2.09 -16.82
CA PRO A 61 8.81 1.50 -15.61
C PRO A 61 9.97 1.24 -14.67
N THR A 62 9.78 1.56 -13.40
CA THR A 62 10.25 0.59 -12.41
C THR A 62 9.39 -0.66 -12.67
N ILE A 63 9.93 -1.70 -13.33
CA ILE A 63 9.17 -2.86 -13.89
C ILE A 63 8.70 -3.79 -12.76
N ARG A 64 7.98 -3.24 -11.79
CA ARG A 64 7.26 -4.00 -10.78
C ARG A 64 5.78 -3.94 -11.09
N HIS A 65 5.21 -5.10 -11.40
CA HIS A 65 3.80 -5.25 -11.71
C HIS A 65 3.06 -5.55 -10.42
N HIS A 66 1.98 -4.83 -10.14
CA HIS A 66 1.01 -5.30 -9.15
C HIS A 66 0.47 -6.64 -9.63
N VAL A 67 0.46 -7.63 -8.73
CA VAL A 67 -0.07 -8.95 -9.02
C VAL A 67 -1.40 -9.13 -8.32
N PHE A 68 -1.42 -8.95 -6.99
CA PHE A 68 -2.64 -9.03 -6.20
C PHE A 68 -2.47 -8.34 -4.85
N THR A 69 -3.62 -8.05 -4.22
CA THR A 69 -3.71 -7.55 -2.84
C THR A 69 -4.57 -8.51 -2.05
N ILE A 70 -4.17 -8.78 -0.81
CA ILE A 70 -4.94 -9.59 0.14
C ILE A 70 -5.27 -8.76 1.37
N ASP A 71 -6.52 -8.86 1.82
CA ASP A 71 -6.91 -8.39 3.14
C ASP A 71 -6.55 -9.44 4.16
N VAL A 72 -5.85 -9.02 5.21
CA VAL A 72 -5.60 -9.87 6.36
C VAL A 72 -6.94 -10.09 7.05
N SER A 73 -7.44 -11.33 7.02
CA SER A 73 -8.66 -11.70 7.73
C SER A 73 -8.35 -12.17 9.15
N GLU A 74 -9.36 -12.19 10.01
CA GLU A 74 -9.24 -12.73 11.36
C GLU A 74 -8.84 -14.21 11.34
N ASP A 75 -9.36 -14.98 10.38
CA ASP A 75 -9.01 -16.40 10.21
C ASP A 75 -7.53 -16.61 9.92
N MET A 76 -6.92 -15.72 9.13
CA MET A 76 -5.49 -15.76 8.81
C MET A 76 -4.60 -15.45 10.03
N ILE A 77 -5.15 -14.82 11.06
CA ILE A 77 -4.45 -14.51 12.31
C ILE A 77 -4.69 -15.61 13.36
N GLN A 78 -5.95 -16.04 13.52
CA GLN A 78 -6.39 -16.92 14.61
C GLN A 78 -6.19 -18.41 14.32
N HIS A 79 -6.36 -18.87 13.07
CA HIS A 79 -6.24 -20.28 12.75
C HIS A 79 -4.79 -20.64 12.39
N ASN A 80 -4.36 -21.86 12.73
CA ASN A 80 -3.12 -22.48 12.23
C ASN A 80 -3.08 -22.66 10.69
N TYR A 81 -4.08 -22.16 9.96
CA TYR A 81 -4.15 -22.09 8.50
C TYR A 81 -3.73 -20.70 8.01
N GLN A 82 -2.58 -20.22 8.47
CA GLN A 82 -1.96 -18.98 8.00
C GLN A 82 -1.35 -19.21 6.61
N LEU A 83 -2.23 -19.49 5.66
CA LEU A 83 -1.91 -19.81 4.28
C LEU A 83 -2.37 -18.66 3.40
N VAL A 84 -1.47 -18.07 2.64
CA VAL A 84 -1.87 -17.23 1.50
C VAL A 84 -2.04 -18.13 0.32
N VAL A 85 -3.27 -18.25 -0.14
CA VAL A 85 -3.59 -18.87 -1.42
C VAL A 85 -3.24 -17.87 -2.52
N LEU A 86 -2.32 -18.25 -3.40
CA LEU A 86 -1.91 -17.44 -4.52
C LEU A 86 -3.00 -17.49 -5.59
N PRO A 87 -3.49 -16.33 -6.06
CA PRO A 87 -4.53 -16.32 -7.08
C PRO A 87 -3.95 -16.77 -8.44
N PRO A 88 -4.79 -17.21 -9.40
CA PRO A 88 -4.32 -17.70 -10.69
C PRO A 88 -3.41 -16.73 -11.43
N GLU A 89 -3.61 -15.43 -11.27
CA GLU A 89 -2.81 -14.35 -11.85
C GLU A 89 -1.36 -14.34 -11.33
N ALA A 90 -1.11 -14.88 -10.14
CA ALA A 90 0.24 -15.04 -9.61
C ALA A 90 1.00 -16.18 -10.30
N SER A 91 0.30 -17.17 -10.85
CA SER A 91 0.90 -18.39 -11.39
C SER A 91 1.84 -18.12 -12.58
N ILE A 92 1.58 -17.09 -13.38
CA ILE A 92 2.45 -16.71 -14.52
C ILE A 92 3.84 -16.24 -14.07
N TYR A 93 3.96 -15.78 -12.82
CA TYR A 93 5.22 -15.34 -12.22
C TYR A 93 5.90 -16.44 -11.40
N LEU A 94 5.22 -17.55 -11.19
CA LEU A 94 5.78 -18.74 -10.56
C LEU A 94 6.47 -19.57 -11.63
N ILE A 95 7.78 -19.73 -11.51
CA ILE A 95 8.51 -20.67 -12.36
C ILE A 95 8.12 -22.07 -11.92
N ALA A 96 7.53 -22.88 -12.81
CA ALA A 96 7.05 -24.22 -12.50
C ALA A 96 8.11 -25.16 -11.87
N SER A 97 9.40 -24.90 -12.10
CA SER A 97 10.50 -25.66 -11.48
C SER A 97 10.91 -25.16 -10.09
N LYS A 98 10.50 -23.96 -9.68
CA LYS A 98 10.83 -23.37 -8.38
C LYS A 98 9.68 -23.56 -7.39
N LYS A 99 9.92 -24.34 -6.34
CA LYS A 99 8.99 -24.50 -5.20
C LYS A 99 9.07 -23.35 -4.19
N TYR A 100 9.55 -22.18 -4.59
CA TYR A 100 9.71 -21.02 -3.73
C TYR A 100 9.63 -19.72 -4.51
N MET A 101 9.10 -18.67 -3.88
CA MET A 101 9.23 -17.28 -4.34
C MET A 101 10.39 -16.60 -3.61
N VAL A 102 11.11 -15.72 -4.31
CA VAL A 102 12.17 -14.90 -3.71
C VAL A 102 11.60 -13.52 -3.43
N VAL A 103 11.49 -13.18 -2.16
CA VAL A 103 10.88 -11.95 -1.66
C VAL A 103 11.96 -10.96 -1.22
N ASP A 104 11.93 -9.76 -1.78
CA ASP A 104 12.69 -8.61 -1.31
C ASP A 104 11.87 -7.83 -0.27
N ARG A 105 12.44 -7.70 0.94
CA ARG A 105 11.89 -6.91 2.05
C ARG A 105 12.55 -5.52 2.19
N GLY A 106 13.39 -5.12 1.24
CA GLY A 106 14.07 -3.81 1.24
C GLY A 106 15.26 -3.70 2.19
N SER A 107 15.62 -4.77 2.91
CA SER A 107 16.79 -4.82 3.81
C SER A 107 18.08 -5.30 3.14
N GLY A 108 18.06 -5.48 1.81
CA GLY A 108 19.17 -6.06 1.04
C GLY A 108 19.32 -7.59 1.20
N ARG A 109 18.49 -8.24 2.04
CA ARG A 109 18.42 -9.70 2.16
C ARG A 109 17.16 -10.24 1.51
N HIS A 110 17.33 -11.13 0.54
CA HIS A 110 16.23 -11.83 -0.10
C HIS A 110 15.80 -13.02 0.76
N HIS A 111 14.48 -13.16 0.94
CA HIS A 111 13.87 -14.26 1.68
C HIS A 111 13.27 -15.25 0.69
N LYS A 112 13.43 -16.55 0.93
CA LYS A 112 12.77 -17.58 0.12
C LYS A 112 11.51 -18.01 0.84
N TRP A 113 10.35 -17.73 0.26
CA TRP A 113 9.08 -18.23 0.79
C TRP A 113 8.71 -19.49 0.03
N MET A 114 8.62 -20.60 0.74
CA MET A 114 8.29 -21.90 0.16
C MET A 114 6.84 -21.90 -0.31
N ILE A 115 6.62 -22.44 -1.51
CA ILE A 115 5.30 -22.59 -2.12
C ILE A 115 4.94 -24.07 -2.08
N THR A 116 3.80 -24.36 -1.50
CA THR A 116 3.23 -25.72 -1.47
C THR A 116 2.28 -25.85 -2.65
N MET A 117 2.56 -26.81 -3.55
CA MET A 117 1.75 -27.11 -4.73
C MET A 117 1.25 -28.55 -4.61
N ASN A 118 0.07 -28.75 -4.03
CA ASN A 118 -0.53 -30.08 -3.87
C ASN A 118 -1.78 -30.19 -4.74
N ASN A 119 -1.62 -30.46 -6.05
CA ASN A 119 -2.71 -30.69 -7.05
C ASN A 119 -3.91 -29.71 -6.95
N GLY A 120 -3.66 -28.52 -6.41
CA GLY A 120 -4.63 -27.54 -5.97
C GLY A 120 -3.95 -26.17 -5.96
N PRO A 121 -4.58 -25.13 -5.40
CA PRO A 121 -4.06 -23.78 -5.51
C PRO A 121 -2.72 -23.66 -4.79
N SER A 122 -1.78 -22.93 -5.40
CA SER A 122 -0.46 -22.71 -4.82
C SER A 122 -0.59 -21.86 -3.55
N CYS A 123 0.05 -22.25 -2.46
CA CYS A 123 -0.03 -21.51 -1.21
C CYS A 123 1.32 -21.31 -0.52
N VAL A 124 1.41 -20.28 0.32
CA VAL A 124 2.56 -20.00 1.20
C VAL A 124 2.09 -20.05 2.65
N ALA A 125 2.77 -20.87 3.47
CA ALA A 125 2.44 -21.08 4.89
C ALA A 125 3.48 -20.44 5.82
N ASP A 126 4.59 -21.12 6.04
CA ASP A 126 5.56 -20.79 7.10
C ASP A 126 6.09 -19.36 7.00
N ALA A 127 6.51 -18.95 5.80
CA ALA A 127 7.04 -17.61 5.60
C ALA A 127 5.97 -16.51 5.74
N TRP A 128 4.71 -16.85 5.48
CA TRP A 128 3.59 -15.93 5.66
C TRP A 128 3.31 -15.69 7.14
N ILE A 129 3.33 -16.75 7.96
CA ILE A 129 3.19 -16.66 9.43
C ILE A 129 4.21 -15.67 10.01
N HIS A 130 5.48 -15.87 9.66
CA HIS A 130 6.56 -15.01 10.12
C HIS A 130 6.38 -13.58 9.62
N TYR A 131 5.95 -13.39 8.37
CA TYR A 131 5.73 -12.06 7.82
C TYR A 131 4.61 -11.29 8.52
N LEU A 132 3.48 -11.96 8.83
CA LEU A 132 2.39 -11.38 9.59
C LEU A 132 2.84 -10.93 10.98
N GLY A 133 3.57 -11.81 11.69
CA GLY A 133 4.13 -11.52 13.01
C GLY A 133 5.13 -10.36 13.00
N ASP A 134 6.15 -10.42 12.13
CA ASP A 134 7.19 -9.40 12.03
C ASP A 134 6.61 -8.01 11.73
N CYS A 135 5.61 -7.94 10.84
CA CYS A 135 4.95 -6.71 10.44
C CYS A 135 3.79 -6.31 11.38
N HIS A 136 3.57 -7.07 12.46
CA HIS A 136 2.53 -6.89 13.46
C HIS A 136 1.13 -6.73 12.85
N LEU A 137 0.85 -7.47 11.76
CA LEU A 137 -0.36 -7.36 10.97
C LEU A 137 -1.57 -7.91 11.72
N LYS A 138 -2.72 -7.26 11.52
CA LYS A 138 -4.00 -7.58 12.17
C LYS A 138 -5.12 -7.56 11.16
N ALA A 139 -6.27 -8.14 11.53
CA ALA A 139 -7.43 -8.18 10.65
C ALA A 139 -7.80 -6.76 10.15
N GLY A 140 -8.05 -6.65 8.85
CA GLY A 140 -8.30 -5.39 8.15
C GLY A 140 -7.05 -4.69 7.61
N ASP A 141 -5.84 -5.11 7.99
CA ASP A 141 -4.61 -4.68 7.31
C ASP A 141 -4.55 -5.28 5.89
N GLU A 142 -3.83 -4.64 4.97
CA GLU A 142 -3.63 -5.12 3.60
C GLU A 142 -2.19 -5.56 3.38
N VAL A 143 -2.01 -6.60 2.57
CA VAL A 143 -0.70 -6.97 2.02
C VAL A 143 -0.76 -6.98 0.50
N ILE A 144 0.22 -6.33 -0.12
CA ILE A 144 0.22 -6.04 -1.55
C ILE A 144 1.45 -6.70 -2.17
N PHE A 145 1.21 -7.52 -3.18
CA PHE A 145 2.22 -8.30 -3.87
C PHE A 145 2.53 -7.66 -5.22
N PHE A 146 3.80 -7.33 -5.41
CA PHE A 146 4.35 -6.90 -6.69
C PHE A 146 5.37 -7.92 -7.18
N TYR A 147 5.53 -8.01 -8.50
CA TYR A 147 6.58 -8.81 -9.12
C TYR A 147 7.47 -7.93 -9.98
N ASN A 148 8.77 -7.92 -9.69
CA ASN A 148 9.78 -7.27 -10.50
C ASN A 148 10.27 -8.22 -11.59
N ILE A 149 9.96 -7.90 -12.85
CA ILE A 149 10.30 -8.75 -13.99
C ILE A 149 11.82 -8.78 -14.23
N ASP A 150 12.49 -7.64 -14.09
CA ASP A 150 13.94 -7.53 -14.38
C ASP A 150 14.79 -8.31 -13.37
N GLN A 151 14.38 -8.28 -12.10
CA GLN A 151 15.11 -8.92 -11.01
C GLN A 151 14.62 -10.34 -10.73
N HIS A 152 13.47 -10.73 -11.27
CA HIS A 152 12.76 -11.96 -10.92
C HIS A 152 12.49 -12.09 -9.40
N LEU A 153 12.11 -10.98 -8.78
CA LEU A 153 11.87 -10.86 -7.34
C LEU A 153 10.45 -10.42 -7.04
N TRP A 154 9.86 -11.02 -6.02
CA TRP A 154 8.63 -10.57 -5.41
C TRP A 154 8.92 -9.44 -4.44
N LYS A 155 8.13 -8.38 -4.49
CA LYS A 155 8.16 -7.30 -3.50
C LYS A 155 6.83 -7.29 -2.78
N VAL A 156 6.89 -7.49 -1.46
CA VAL A 156 5.71 -7.56 -0.61
C VAL A 156 5.69 -6.30 0.25
N LEU A 157 4.59 -5.56 0.16
CA LEU A 157 4.32 -4.37 0.96
C LEU A 157 3.13 -4.63 1.86
N TYR A 158 3.02 -3.90 2.97
CA TYR A 158 1.84 -3.94 3.81
C TYR A 158 1.31 -2.55 4.11
N ARG A 159 0.01 -2.46 4.41
CA ARG A 159 -0.66 -1.22 4.81
C ARG A 159 -1.55 -1.51 6.02
N LYS A 160 -1.42 -0.69 7.05
CA LYS A 160 -2.24 -0.79 8.25
C LYS A 160 -3.64 -0.25 8.02
N GLN A 161 -4.65 -0.94 8.55
CA GLN A 161 -5.99 -0.40 8.69
C GLN A 161 -5.94 0.82 9.61
N VAL A 162 -6.61 1.88 9.20
CA VAL A 162 -6.81 3.07 10.02
C VAL A 162 -8.21 2.98 10.62
N LYS A 163 -8.30 3.04 11.94
CA LYS A 163 -9.58 3.25 12.63
C LYS A 163 -9.78 4.76 12.74
N TRP A 164 -10.91 5.24 12.26
CA TRP A 164 -11.35 6.60 12.53
C TRP A 164 -11.96 6.62 13.94
N ASP A 165 -11.50 7.52 14.80
CA ASP A 165 -12.25 7.83 16.01
C ASP A 165 -13.37 8.78 15.57
N ASP A 166 -14.58 8.24 15.43
CA ASP A 166 -15.81 9.01 15.25
C ASP A 166 -16.23 9.67 16.57
N LYS A 167 -15.27 10.29 17.28
CA LYS A 167 -15.62 11.26 18.30
C LYS A 167 -15.93 12.53 17.55
N GLU A 168 -17.19 12.68 17.17
CA GLU A 168 -17.78 14.00 17.08
C GLU A 168 -17.41 14.71 18.38
N ASP A 169 -16.56 15.73 18.27
CA ASP A 169 -16.40 16.70 19.33
C ASP A 169 -17.81 17.29 19.52
N GLU A 170 -18.58 16.76 20.48
CA GLU A 170 -19.69 17.47 21.09
C GLU A 170 -19.09 18.77 21.62
N VAL A 171 -19.13 19.80 20.79
CA VAL A 171 -18.85 21.16 21.20
C VAL A 171 -19.98 21.52 22.15
N ASP A 172 -19.71 21.35 23.45
CA ASP A 172 -20.44 22.01 24.53
C ASP A 172 -20.68 23.46 24.10
N SER A 173 -21.93 23.77 23.79
CA SER A 173 -22.36 25.12 23.44
C SER A 173 -22.63 25.87 24.74
N PRO A 174 -21.96 27.01 24.99
CA PRO A 174 -22.39 27.97 26.01
C PRO A 174 -23.65 28.74 25.56
#